data_AF-A0A9Q0VG21-F1
#
_entry.id   AF-A0A9Q0VG21-F1
#
_cell.length_a   1.000
_cell.length_b   1.000
_cell.length_c   1.000
_cell.angle_alpha   90.00
_cell.angle_beta   90.00
_cell.angle_gamma   90.00
#
_symmetry.space_group_name_H-M   'P 1'
#
loop_
_entity.id
_entity.type
_entity.pdbx_description
1 polymer ?
#
loop_
_entity_poly.entity_id
_entity_poly.type
_entity_poly.pdbx_seq_one_letter_code
_entity_poly.pdbx_strand_id
1 'polypeptide(L)'
;MNMLGVPPALSAVLPGPAAPRFPPNLGTTPSNPAMFFNQAGLGRGMPLSIHGPGFHASGPVGQGNTTRSKCRGWVPPRNNGPPGKAPSRGEQNDYSQNFVDTGMRPQNFIRELELTNVVEDYPKLRELIQKKDEIVAKSASPPMYMKCNLQEFELSPEFFGTKFDVILVDPPWEEYVHRAPGVADHMEYWTFEEIINLKIEAIADTPSFIFLWVGDGVGLKQGRHCLKKWGFRRCEDICWVKTNKSNATPGLRHDSHTLFQHSKEHCLMGIKRNCSPQH
;
A
#
# COMPACT_ATOMS: atom_id res chain seq x y z
N MET A 1 -18.16 8.30 -29.22
CA MET A 1 -16.76 7.90 -29.46
C MET A 1 -16.69 6.38 -29.32
N ASN A 2 -16.11 5.68 -30.30
CA ASN A 2 -16.13 4.22 -30.34
C ASN A 2 -14.97 3.63 -29.52
N MET A 3 -15.26 2.62 -28.69
CA MET A 3 -14.23 1.78 -28.08
C MET A 3 -13.44 1.07 -29.18
N LEU A 4 -12.12 1.19 -29.16
CA LEU A 4 -11.25 0.63 -30.20
C LEU A 4 -10.85 -0.80 -29.81
N GLY A 5 -11.17 -1.77 -30.67
CA GLY A 5 -10.68 -3.15 -30.57
C GLY A 5 -9.36 -3.35 -31.32
N VAL A 6 -8.48 -4.20 -30.81
CA VAL A 6 -7.19 -4.56 -31.45
C VAL A 6 -7.32 -5.92 -32.15
N PRO A 7 -6.80 -6.09 -33.39
CA PRO A 7 -6.85 -7.37 -34.10
C PRO A 7 -5.80 -8.38 -33.59
N PRO A 8 -6.05 -9.70 -33.72
CA PRO A 8 -5.13 -10.73 -33.26
C PRO A 8 -3.95 -10.89 -34.23
N ALA A 9 -2.72 -10.75 -33.73
CA ALA A 9 -1.51 -11.08 -34.48
C ALA A 9 -1.28 -12.61 -34.45
N LEU A 10 -1.23 -13.23 -35.64
CA LEU A 10 -0.85 -14.63 -35.83
C LEU A 10 0.67 -14.79 -35.63
N SER A 11 1.11 -15.76 -34.82
CA SER A 11 2.48 -16.27 -34.86
C SER A 11 2.51 -17.77 -34.55
N ALA A 12 3.26 -18.49 -35.40
CA ALA A 12 3.31 -19.94 -35.50
C ALA A 12 3.99 -20.62 -34.29
N VAL A 13 3.48 -21.79 -33.91
CA VAL A 13 3.94 -22.61 -32.78
C VAL A 13 4.87 -23.74 -33.26
N LEU A 14 5.99 -23.94 -32.56
CA LEU A 14 6.69 -25.24 -32.41
C LEU A 14 7.06 -25.48 -30.92
N PRO A 15 7.20 -26.74 -30.45
CA PRO A 15 6.86 -27.11 -29.08
C PRO A 15 8.06 -27.18 -28.10
N GLY A 16 7.84 -26.78 -26.84
CA GLY A 16 8.76 -26.85 -25.69
C GLY A 16 8.09 -26.32 -24.41
N PRO A 17 8.50 -26.76 -23.20
CA PRO A 17 7.61 -27.12 -22.10
C PRO A 17 6.83 -25.95 -21.48
N ALA A 18 5.63 -26.27 -21.00
CA ALA A 18 4.63 -25.33 -20.51
C ALA A 18 5.04 -24.67 -19.18
N ALA A 19 5.42 -23.39 -19.26
CA ALA A 19 5.37 -22.43 -18.16
C ALA A 19 4.19 -21.47 -18.41
N PRO A 20 3.55 -20.90 -17.37
CA PRO A 20 2.46 -19.95 -17.55
C PRO A 20 2.99 -18.68 -18.22
N ARG A 21 2.67 -18.51 -19.51
CA ARG A 21 3.03 -17.35 -20.32
C ARG A 21 2.05 -16.21 -20.05
N PHE A 22 2.40 -15.29 -19.15
CA PHE A 22 2.01 -13.89 -19.35
C PHE A 22 2.77 -13.34 -20.58
N PRO A 23 2.21 -12.41 -21.37
CA PRO A 23 2.82 -11.99 -22.62
C PRO A 23 4.17 -11.30 -22.38
N PRO A 24 5.21 -11.57 -23.20
CA PRO A 24 6.48 -10.86 -23.12
C PRO A 24 6.32 -9.45 -23.72
N ASN A 25 6.80 -8.46 -22.99
CA ASN A 25 7.07 -7.12 -23.50
C ASN A 25 8.00 -7.18 -24.73
N LEU A 26 7.62 -6.54 -25.83
CA LEU A 26 8.48 -6.13 -26.95
C LEU A 26 7.99 -4.76 -27.43
N GLY A 27 8.76 -3.67 -27.47
CA GLY A 27 10.13 -3.41 -27.06
C GLY A 27 10.51 -1.92 -27.23
N THR A 28 11.48 -1.48 -26.41
CA THR A 28 12.46 -0.36 -26.58
C THR A 28 11.93 1.06 -26.84
N THR A 29 12.15 2.08 -25.99
CA THR A 29 13.44 2.66 -25.51
C THR A 29 13.23 3.64 -24.31
N PRO A 30 14.29 4.08 -23.57
CA PRO A 30 15.49 3.38 -23.14
C PRO A 30 15.56 3.26 -21.60
N SER A 31 16.16 2.15 -21.16
CA SER A 31 16.91 2.00 -19.89
C SER A 31 16.44 2.78 -18.66
N ASN A 32 15.56 2.17 -17.87
CA ASN A 32 15.47 2.53 -16.45
C ASN A 32 16.61 1.80 -15.73
N PRO A 33 17.65 2.48 -15.21
CA PRO A 33 18.73 1.79 -14.54
C PRO A 33 18.20 1.22 -13.23
N ALA A 34 18.67 0.01 -12.90
CA ALA A 34 18.60 -0.53 -11.56
C ALA A 34 18.84 0.60 -10.53
N MET A 35 17.91 0.76 -9.59
CA MET A 35 18.02 1.74 -8.51
C MET A 35 19.16 1.34 -7.59
N PHE A 36 20.38 1.65 -8.01
CA PHE A 36 21.58 1.63 -7.20
C PHE A 36 21.45 2.74 -6.18
N PHE A 37 21.29 2.37 -4.91
CA PHE A 37 21.54 3.29 -3.80
C PHE A 37 23.04 3.58 -3.75
N ASN A 38 23.45 4.68 -4.36
CA ASN A 38 24.73 5.31 -4.06
C ASN A 38 24.46 6.76 -3.65
N GLN A 39 24.74 7.07 -2.39
CA GLN A 39 25.08 8.43 -2.02
C GLN A 39 26.17 8.38 -0.95
N ALA A 40 27.42 8.50 -1.40
CA ALA A 40 28.51 9.04 -0.60
C ALA A 40 28.31 10.57 -0.53
N GLY A 41 28.40 11.12 0.69
CA GLY A 41 27.91 12.46 1.00
C GLY A 41 28.81 13.63 0.59
N LEU A 42 28.41 14.81 1.08
CA LEU A 42 29.30 15.92 1.38
C LEU A 42 28.68 16.75 2.50
N GLY A 43 29.35 16.74 3.66
CA GLY A 43 28.97 17.52 4.83
C GLY A 43 29.46 18.96 4.76
N ARG A 44 28.66 19.83 5.39
CA ARG A 44 28.98 21.15 6.01
C ARG A 44 27.68 21.51 6.76
N GLY A 45 27.60 21.73 8.07
CA GLY A 45 28.56 22.23 9.03
C GLY A 45 28.10 23.62 9.50
N MET A 46 27.31 23.68 10.58
CA MET A 46 27.28 24.70 11.67
C MET A 46 25.85 25.07 12.18
N PRO A 47 25.70 25.32 13.51
CA PRO A 47 24.41 25.57 14.15
C PRO A 47 24.07 27.06 14.26
N LEU A 48 22.79 27.42 14.21
CA LEU A 48 22.32 28.77 14.53
C LEU A 48 21.60 28.77 15.88
N SER A 49 22.22 29.46 16.83
CA SER A 49 21.67 29.87 18.12
C SER A 49 20.77 31.10 17.92
N ILE A 50 19.57 31.09 18.49
CA ILE A 50 18.74 32.30 18.64
C ILE A 50 18.25 32.37 20.08
N HIS A 51 18.65 33.45 20.77
CA HIS A 51 18.12 33.92 22.05
C HIS A 51 16.95 34.89 21.82
N GLY A 52 15.98 34.87 22.74
CA GLY A 52 14.89 35.85 22.88
C GLY A 52 14.15 35.65 24.22
N PRO A 53 13.46 36.67 24.78
CA PRO A 53 13.83 37.25 26.07
C PRO A 53 12.92 36.88 27.27
N GLY A 54 13.45 37.16 28.46
CA GLY A 54 12.85 36.82 29.75
C GLY A 54 11.82 37.80 30.31
N PHE A 55 11.21 37.37 31.41
CA PHE A 55 10.41 38.18 32.32
C PHE A 55 10.95 38.03 33.74
N HIS A 56 11.32 39.14 34.37
CA HIS A 56 11.67 39.24 35.79
C HIS A 56 10.43 39.66 36.59
N ALA A 57 10.22 39.02 37.75
CA ALA A 57 9.53 39.64 38.88
C ALA A 57 10.12 39.12 40.20
N SER A 58 10.53 40.07 41.05
CA SER A 58 11.20 39.91 42.34
C SER A 58 10.21 40.03 43.51
N GLY A 59 10.40 39.24 44.58
CA GLY A 59 9.83 39.51 45.93
C GLY A 59 9.75 38.27 46.84
N PRO A 60 9.91 38.39 48.18
CA PRO A 60 10.81 37.49 48.92
C PRO A 60 10.21 36.64 50.07
N VAL A 61 11.01 35.64 50.50
CA VAL A 61 11.13 34.97 51.82
C VAL A 61 9.96 34.15 52.37
N GLY A 62 10.21 32.84 52.52
CA GLY A 62 9.46 31.91 53.39
C GLY A 62 10.23 30.60 53.58
N GLN A 63 10.72 30.37 54.80
CA GLN A 63 11.48 29.20 55.27
C GLN A 63 10.75 27.86 55.08
N GLY A 64 11.48 26.81 54.66
CA GLY A 64 11.01 25.42 54.72
C GLY A 64 11.86 24.44 53.92
N ASN A 65 13.04 24.05 54.41
CA ASN A 65 13.88 23.02 53.79
C ASN A 65 13.48 21.63 54.30
N THR A 66 12.64 20.92 53.55
CA THR A 66 12.55 19.46 53.55
C THR A 66 13.15 18.94 52.24
N THR A 67 14.06 17.98 52.37
CA THR A 67 14.86 17.38 51.29
C THR A 67 14.00 16.84 50.15
N ARG A 68 14.09 17.48 48.99
CA ARG A 68 13.38 17.14 47.75
C ARG A 68 14.16 16.06 46.99
N SER A 69 13.63 14.82 46.99
CA SER A 69 14.10 13.73 46.14
C SER A 69 13.81 14.06 44.66
N LYS A 70 14.86 14.15 43.84
CA LYS A 70 14.74 14.34 42.38
C LYS A 70 14.51 12.98 41.71
N CYS A 71 13.45 12.88 40.92
CA CYS A 71 13.26 11.83 39.92
C CYS A 71 14.47 11.80 38.97
N ARG A 72 15.23 10.70 39.00
CA ARG A 72 16.28 10.39 38.02
C ARG A 72 15.68 9.54 36.91
N GLY A 73 16.08 9.88 35.67
CA GLY A 73 15.62 9.25 34.44
C GLY A 73 15.98 7.76 34.34
N TRP A 74 15.18 7.07 33.54
CA TRP A 74 15.41 5.69 33.13
C TRP A 74 16.64 5.62 32.22
N VAL A 75 17.57 4.72 32.54
CA VAL A 75 18.73 4.34 31.72
C VAL A 75 18.62 2.84 31.49
N PRO A 76 18.80 2.31 30.25
CA PRO A 76 18.75 0.87 30.04
C PRO A 76 19.94 0.19 30.71
N PRO A 77 19.77 -1.01 31.29
CA PRO A 77 20.89 -1.70 31.94
C PRO A 77 21.88 -2.20 30.87
N ARG A 78 23.16 -1.88 31.06
CA ARG A 78 24.28 -2.55 30.37
C ARG A 78 24.32 -4.00 30.81
N ASN A 79 24.09 -4.92 29.87
CA ASN A 79 24.09 -6.35 30.11
C ASN A 79 25.54 -6.88 30.26
N ASN A 80 26.02 -7.05 31.50
CA ASN A 80 27.27 -7.77 31.80
C ASN A 80 26.95 -9.25 32.13
N GLY A 81 26.39 -9.98 31.17
CA GLY A 81 26.15 -11.41 31.29
C GLY A 81 27.41 -12.25 31.00
N PRO A 82 27.62 -13.42 31.66
CA PRO A 82 28.75 -14.30 31.38
C PRO A 82 28.65 -14.90 29.96
N PRO A 83 29.79 -15.18 29.29
CA PRO A 83 29.75 -15.80 27.96
C PRO A 83 29.37 -17.28 28.14
N GLY A 84 28.19 -17.67 27.66
CA GLY A 84 27.81 -19.09 27.60
C GLY A 84 26.39 -19.46 28.03
N LYS A 85 25.49 -18.50 28.27
CA LYS A 85 24.05 -18.80 28.30
C LYS A 85 23.43 -18.43 26.97
N ALA A 86 23.01 -19.44 26.21
CA ALA A 86 22.17 -19.23 25.04
C ALA A 86 20.94 -18.41 25.47
N PRO A 87 20.57 -17.33 24.76
CA PRO A 87 19.39 -16.53 25.10
C PRO A 87 18.16 -17.44 25.16
N SER A 88 17.35 -17.25 26.19
CA SER A 88 16.08 -17.94 26.36
C SER A 88 15.22 -17.79 25.11
N ARG A 89 14.62 -18.92 24.69
CA ARG A 89 13.80 -19.17 23.48
C ARG A 89 12.60 -18.23 23.21
N GLY A 90 12.46 -17.10 23.92
CA GLY A 90 11.43 -16.07 23.70
C GLY A 90 11.95 -14.73 23.15
N GLU A 91 13.25 -14.44 23.27
CA GLU A 91 13.87 -13.20 22.76
C GLU A 91 14.42 -13.33 21.33
N GLN A 92 14.33 -14.51 20.71
CA GLN A 92 15.08 -14.85 19.50
C GLN A 92 14.41 -14.53 18.16
N ASN A 93 13.12 -14.17 18.11
CA ASN A 93 12.40 -13.92 16.85
C ASN A 93 11.51 -12.67 16.89
N ASP A 94 11.96 -11.59 17.55
CA ASP A 94 11.27 -10.30 17.44
C ASP A 94 11.67 -9.60 16.15
N TYR A 95 10.85 -9.77 15.10
CA TYR A 95 11.07 -9.11 13.82
C TYR A 95 10.85 -7.59 13.85
N SER A 96 10.13 -7.07 14.86
CA SER A 96 9.99 -5.63 15.07
C SER A 96 11.31 -5.05 15.58
N GLN A 97 11.91 -5.71 16.56
CA GLN A 97 13.24 -5.35 17.05
C GLN A 97 14.29 -5.52 15.94
N ASN A 98 14.25 -6.61 15.18
CA ASN A 98 15.11 -6.81 14.02
C ASN A 98 14.95 -5.67 12.98
N PHE A 99 13.74 -5.16 12.76
CA PHE A 99 13.52 -4.03 11.86
C PHE A 99 14.17 -2.75 12.38
N VAL A 100 14.08 -2.48 13.70
CA VAL A 100 14.78 -1.35 14.34
C VAL A 100 16.30 -1.48 14.16
N ASP A 101 16.84 -2.69 14.33
CA ASP A 101 18.28 -2.94 14.32
C ASP A 101 18.88 -3.00 12.91
N THR A 102 18.13 -3.52 11.93
CA THR A 102 18.66 -3.86 10.60
C THR A 102 17.99 -3.11 9.44
N GLY A 103 16.85 -2.46 9.67
CA GLY A 103 16.02 -1.87 8.61
C GLY A 103 15.29 -2.89 7.73
N MET A 104 15.42 -4.20 8.03
CA MET A 104 14.73 -5.27 7.29
C MET A 104 13.32 -5.44 7.80
N ARG A 105 12.33 -5.23 6.92
CA ARG A 105 10.91 -5.29 7.30
C ARG A 105 10.52 -6.70 7.77
N PRO A 106 9.62 -6.83 8.77
CA PRO A 106 9.18 -8.14 9.27
C PRO A 106 8.65 -9.08 8.19
N GLN A 107 7.89 -8.53 7.23
CA GLN A 107 7.34 -9.28 6.09
C GLN A 107 8.40 -9.90 5.17
N ASN A 108 9.67 -9.50 5.26
CA ASN A 108 10.74 -10.15 4.49
C ASN A 108 10.93 -11.62 4.89
N PHE A 109 10.56 -11.97 6.11
CA PHE A 109 10.75 -13.30 6.69
C PHE A 109 9.55 -14.23 6.52
N ILE A 110 8.47 -13.75 5.87
CA ILE A 110 7.38 -14.62 5.44
C ILE A 110 7.90 -15.53 4.33
N ARG A 111 7.78 -16.83 4.53
CA ARG A 111 8.16 -17.88 3.57
C ARG A 111 6.98 -18.14 2.63
N GLU A 112 7.27 -18.76 1.48
CA GLU A 112 6.24 -19.22 0.54
C GLU A 112 5.30 -18.11 0.06
N LEU A 113 5.84 -16.93 -0.25
CA LEU A 113 5.05 -15.79 -0.75
C LEU A 113 4.63 -15.96 -2.22
N GLU A 114 5.43 -16.70 -3.01
CA GLU A 114 5.13 -16.92 -4.41
C GLU A 114 4.00 -17.95 -4.54
N LEU A 115 2.96 -17.60 -5.32
CA LEU A 115 1.84 -18.49 -5.62
C LEU A 115 2.33 -19.86 -6.13
N THR A 116 3.43 -19.89 -6.88
CA THR A 116 4.06 -21.12 -7.37
C THR A 116 4.55 -22.03 -6.25
N ASN A 117 5.11 -21.47 -5.18
CA ASN A 117 5.69 -22.26 -4.09
C ASN A 117 4.60 -22.85 -3.20
N VAL A 118 3.52 -22.11 -2.94
CA VAL A 118 2.38 -22.58 -2.14
C VAL A 118 1.64 -23.71 -2.83
N VAL A 119 1.61 -23.76 -4.16
CA VAL A 119 0.83 -24.78 -4.90
C VAL A 119 1.62 -26.04 -5.23
N GLU A 120 2.95 -26.02 -5.09
CA GLU A 120 3.80 -27.21 -5.32
C GLU A 120 3.48 -28.33 -4.32
N ASP A 121 3.33 -27.99 -3.04
CA ASP A 121 3.04 -28.96 -1.98
C ASP A 121 1.56 -29.41 -1.95
N TYR A 122 0.68 -28.73 -2.69
CA TYR A 122 -0.77 -28.94 -2.66
C TYR A 122 -1.34 -29.17 -4.06
N PRO A 123 -1.17 -30.38 -4.64
CA PRO A 123 -1.51 -30.65 -6.04
C PRO A 123 -2.99 -30.41 -6.38
N LYS A 124 -3.91 -30.65 -5.45
CA LYS A 124 -5.35 -30.36 -5.64
C LYS A 124 -5.65 -28.86 -5.66
N LEU A 125 -4.95 -28.06 -4.85
CA LEU A 125 -5.09 -26.60 -4.85
C LEU A 125 -4.55 -26.02 -6.15
N ARG A 126 -3.40 -26.53 -6.61
CA ARG A 126 -2.83 -26.18 -7.92
C ARG A 126 -3.80 -26.47 -9.05
N GLU A 127 -4.38 -27.67 -9.08
CA GLU A 127 -5.35 -28.08 -10.10
C GLU A 127 -6.60 -27.18 -10.08
N LEU A 128 -7.10 -26.80 -8.89
CA LEU A 128 -8.22 -25.88 -8.76
C LEU A 128 -7.90 -24.50 -9.34
N ILE A 129 -6.75 -23.92 -9.00
CA ILE A 129 -6.31 -22.62 -9.52
C ILE A 129 -6.15 -22.69 -11.03
N GLN A 130 -5.47 -23.72 -11.54
CA GLN A 130 -5.28 -23.91 -12.97
C GLN A 130 -6.61 -24.00 -13.73
N LYS A 131 -7.55 -24.84 -13.26
CA LYS A 131 -8.86 -24.98 -13.91
C LYS A 131 -9.65 -23.67 -13.89
N LYS A 132 -9.56 -22.91 -12.79
CA LYS A 132 -10.22 -21.61 -12.69
C LYS A 132 -9.61 -20.61 -13.69
N ASP A 133 -8.28 -20.56 -13.80
CA ASP A 133 -7.58 -19.67 -14.73
C ASP A 133 -7.89 -20.03 -16.19
N GLU A 134 -7.98 -21.32 -16.52
CA GLU A 134 -8.39 -21.80 -17.85
C GLU A 134 -9.81 -21.35 -18.19
N ILE A 135 -10.75 -21.44 -17.25
CA ILE A 135 -12.13 -20.96 -17.44
C ILE A 135 -12.13 -19.45 -17.69
N VAL A 136 -11.43 -18.68 -16.84
CA VAL A 136 -11.36 -17.21 -16.97
C VAL A 136 -10.77 -16.82 -18.32
N ALA A 137 -9.63 -17.42 -18.70
CA ALA A 137 -8.95 -17.14 -19.96
C ALA A 137 -9.84 -17.45 -21.17
N LYS A 138 -10.61 -18.54 -21.12
CA LYS A 138 -11.53 -18.93 -22.20
C LYS A 138 -12.74 -17.99 -22.32
N SER A 139 -13.22 -17.44 -21.21
CA SER A 139 -14.37 -16.53 -21.18
C SER A 139 -14.02 -15.05 -21.29
N ALA A 140 -12.74 -14.69 -21.19
CA ALA A 140 -12.29 -13.30 -21.16
C ALA A 140 -12.60 -12.59 -22.49
N SER A 141 -13.19 -11.41 -22.41
CA SER A 141 -13.27 -10.51 -23.55
C SER A 141 -11.87 -10.02 -23.95
N PRO A 142 -11.66 -9.61 -25.22
CA PRO A 142 -10.46 -8.88 -25.59
C PRO A 142 -10.26 -7.63 -24.70
N PRO A 143 -9.02 -7.22 -24.40
CA PRO A 143 -8.76 -6.00 -23.65
C PRO A 143 -9.35 -4.78 -24.35
N MET A 144 -10.09 -3.96 -23.59
CA MET A 144 -10.66 -2.70 -24.05
C MET A 144 -10.21 -1.58 -23.10
N TYR A 145 -9.97 -0.39 -23.64
CA TYR A 145 -9.55 0.76 -22.86
C TYR A 145 -10.07 2.06 -23.49
N MET A 146 -10.21 3.08 -22.65
CA MET A 146 -10.61 4.41 -23.07
C MET A 146 -9.85 5.45 -22.24
N LYS A 147 -9.19 6.38 -22.93
CA LYS A 147 -8.65 7.58 -22.29
C LYS A 147 -9.78 8.58 -22.10
N CYS A 148 -10.06 8.97 -20.87
CA CYS A 148 -11.06 9.99 -20.54
C CYS A 148 -10.65 10.77 -19.28
N ASN A 149 -11.13 12.02 -19.17
CA ASN A 149 -11.05 12.78 -17.92
C ASN A 149 -12.29 12.48 -17.08
N LEU A 150 -12.14 11.76 -15.98
CA LEU A 150 -13.24 11.36 -15.11
C LEU A 150 -13.84 12.51 -14.28
N GLN A 151 -13.21 13.69 -14.22
CA GLN A 151 -13.82 14.90 -13.62
C GLN A 151 -14.92 15.49 -14.52
N GLU A 152 -14.79 15.30 -15.84
CA GLU A 152 -15.70 15.87 -16.83
C GLU A 152 -16.63 14.81 -17.45
N PHE A 153 -16.20 13.55 -17.43
CA PHE A 153 -16.90 12.45 -18.06
C PHE A 153 -17.96 11.84 -17.14
N GLU A 154 -19.19 11.77 -17.64
CA GLU A 154 -20.30 11.13 -16.92
C GLU A 154 -20.29 9.61 -17.12
N LEU A 155 -20.16 8.87 -16.02
CA LEU A 155 -20.25 7.41 -16.01
C LEU A 155 -21.71 6.97 -16.11
N SER A 156 -22.11 6.40 -17.25
CA SER A 156 -23.49 5.93 -17.47
C SER A 156 -23.55 4.54 -18.12
N PRO A 157 -24.53 3.70 -17.74
CA PRO A 157 -24.77 2.41 -18.40
C PRO A 157 -25.06 2.56 -19.90
N GLU A 158 -25.70 3.65 -20.31
CA GLU A 158 -26.02 3.93 -21.71
C GLU A 158 -24.76 4.09 -22.56
N PHE A 159 -23.73 4.72 -21.98
CA PHE A 159 -22.44 4.86 -22.64
C PHE A 159 -21.71 3.51 -22.76
N PHE A 160 -21.68 2.73 -21.68
CA PHE A 160 -20.98 1.44 -21.64
C PHE A 160 -21.77 0.30 -22.30
N GLY A 161 -23.08 0.49 -22.55
CA GLY A 161 -24.00 -0.54 -23.01
C GLY A 161 -24.29 -1.64 -21.99
N THR A 162 -23.79 -1.51 -20.76
CA THR A 162 -23.92 -2.50 -19.68
C THR A 162 -23.66 -1.88 -18.31
N LYS A 163 -23.99 -2.63 -17.27
CA LYS A 163 -23.46 -2.44 -15.92
C LYS A 163 -22.35 -3.45 -15.64
N PHE A 164 -21.55 -3.18 -14.61
CA PHE A 164 -20.40 -4.00 -14.25
C PHE A 164 -20.67 -4.85 -13.00
N ASP A 165 -20.32 -6.13 -13.09
CA ASP A 165 -20.35 -7.08 -11.97
C ASP A 165 -19.22 -6.80 -10.95
N VAL A 166 -18.07 -6.33 -11.43
CA VAL A 166 -16.89 -6.04 -10.63
C VAL A 166 -16.26 -4.74 -11.10
N ILE A 167 -15.99 -3.82 -10.17
CA ILE A 167 -15.34 -2.53 -10.43
C ILE A 167 -14.06 -2.42 -9.60
N LEU A 168 -12.93 -2.12 -10.24
CA LEU A 168 -11.69 -1.73 -9.57
C LEU A 168 -11.52 -0.22 -9.69
N VAL A 169 -11.31 0.45 -8.56
CA VAL A 169 -11.09 1.91 -8.49
C VAL A 169 -9.76 2.17 -7.78
N ASP A 170 -8.86 2.87 -8.45
CA ASP A 170 -7.56 3.30 -7.92
C ASP A 170 -7.39 4.80 -8.19
N PRO A 171 -8.04 5.66 -7.38
CA PRO A 171 -7.96 7.09 -7.60
C PRO A 171 -6.58 7.62 -7.20
N PRO A 172 -6.10 8.72 -7.80
CA PRO A 172 -4.80 9.28 -7.49
C PRO A 172 -4.85 10.00 -6.13
N TRP A 173 -4.72 9.24 -5.05
CA TRP A 173 -4.73 9.80 -3.70
C TRP A 173 -3.55 10.73 -3.49
N GLU A 174 -3.78 11.83 -2.76
CA GLU A 174 -2.74 12.79 -2.39
C GLU A 174 -1.52 12.13 -1.75
N GLU A 175 -1.74 11.10 -0.92
CA GLU A 175 -0.67 10.38 -0.24
C GLU A 175 0.27 9.60 -1.18
N TYR A 176 -0.15 9.29 -2.41
CA TYR A 176 0.72 8.63 -3.39
C TYR A 176 1.78 9.59 -3.92
N VAL A 177 1.43 10.87 -4.08
CA VAL A 177 2.35 11.91 -4.53
C VAL A 177 3.40 12.19 -3.45
N HIS A 178 2.96 12.39 -2.22
CA HIS A 178 3.86 12.73 -1.11
C HIS A 178 4.80 11.59 -0.69
N ARG A 179 4.45 10.34 -0.96
CA ARG A 179 5.25 9.17 -0.57
C ARG A 179 6.36 8.79 -1.55
N ALA A 180 6.31 9.30 -2.78
CA ALA A 180 7.34 9.07 -3.78
C ALA A 180 7.88 10.39 -4.38
N PRO A 181 8.49 11.28 -3.57
CA PRO A 181 9.09 12.51 -4.07
C PRO A 181 10.13 12.21 -5.16
N GLY A 182 10.06 12.92 -6.29
CA GLY A 182 10.94 12.75 -7.46
C GLY A 182 10.45 11.72 -8.48
N VAL A 183 9.50 10.84 -8.13
CA VAL A 183 8.88 9.88 -9.06
C VAL A 183 7.47 10.30 -9.43
N ALA A 184 6.73 10.85 -8.46
CA ALA A 184 5.34 11.25 -8.62
C ALA A 184 5.14 12.77 -8.76
N ASP A 185 6.20 13.56 -8.96
CA ASP A 185 6.15 15.03 -9.01
C ASP A 185 5.25 15.58 -10.14
N HIS A 186 4.94 14.75 -11.15
CA HIS A 186 4.05 15.08 -12.26
C HIS A 186 2.65 14.46 -12.14
N MET A 187 2.36 13.73 -11.06
CA MET A 187 1.05 13.15 -10.84
C MET A 187 0.12 14.17 -10.17
N GLU A 188 -0.97 14.51 -10.86
CA GLU A 188 -2.08 15.22 -10.23
C GLU A 188 -2.80 14.27 -9.27
N TYR A 189 -3.12 14.76 -8.09
CA TYR A 189 -3.92 14.03 -7.11
C TYR A 189 -5.32 14.62 -7.03
N TRP A 190 -6.27 13.80 -6.57
CA TRP A 190 -7.65 14.21 -6.40
C TRP A 190 -7.96 14.45 -4.91
N THR A 191 -8.76 15.47 -4.66
CA THR A 191 -9.38 15.71 -3.36
C THR A 191 -10.39 14.61 -3.05
N PHE A 192 -10.72 14.46 -1.77
CA PHE A 192 -11.73 13.49 -1.36
C PHE A 192 -13.10 13.80 -1.97
N GLU A 193 -13.46 15.07 -2.08
CA GLU A 193 -14.71 15.52 -2.69
C GLU A 193 -14.81 15.10 -4.16
N GLU A 194 -13.73 15.19 -4.93
CA GLU A 194 -13.69 14.72 -6.32
C GLU A 194 -13.86 13.20 -6.39
N ILE A 195 -13.10 12.46 -5.58
CA ILE A 195 -13.17 10.99 -5.55
C ILE A 195 -14.57 10.52 -5.16
N ILE A 196 -15.12 11.04 -4.06
CA ILE A 196 -16.43 10.62 -3.55
C ILE A 196 -17.56 11.01 -4.51
N ASN A 197 -17.37 11.99 -5.39
CA ASN A 197 -18.38 12.44 -6.36
C ASN A 197 -18.45 11.62 -7.65
N LEU A 198 -17.49 10.71 -7.88
CA LEU A 198 -17.59 9.72 -8.94
C LEU A 198 -18.91 8.93 -8.83
N LYS A 199 -19.60 8.77 -9.97
CA LYS A 199 -20.91 8.10 -10.08
C LYS A 199 -20.79 6.59 -10.24
N ILE A 200 -20.02 5.95 -9.37
CA ILE A 200 -19.78 4.50 -9.42
C ILE A 200 -21.09 3.72 -9.23
N GLU A 201 -22.02 4.25 -8.44
CA GLU A 201 -23.34 3.66 -8.22
C GLU A 201 -24.17 3.48 -9.48
N ALA A 202 -23.95 4.34 -10.49
CA ALA A 202 -24.71 4.35 -11.74
C ALA A 202 -24.34 3.17 -12.65
N ILE A 203 -23.04 2.82 -12.67
CA ILE A 203 -22.50 1.77 -13.54
C ILE A 203 -22.36 0.41 -12.84
N ALA A 204 -22.53 0.36 -11.52
CA ALA A 204 -22.47 -0.88 -10.75
C ALA A 204 -23.79 -1.67 -10.83
N ASP A 205 -23.71 -2.95 -11.22
CA ASP A 205 -24.87 -3.84 -11.25
C ASP A 205 -25.31 -4.26 -9.83
N THR A 206 -26.40 -5.01 -9.70
CA THR A 206 -26.82 -5.61 -8.43
C THR A 206 -27.27 -7.06 -8.63
N PRO A 207 -26.54 -8.06 -8.08
CA PRO A 207 -25.39 -7.93 -7.19
C PRO A 207 -24.08 -7.54 -7.90
N SER A 208 -23.19 -6.84 -7.21
CA SER A 208 -21.84 -6.52 -7.72
C SER A 208 -20.81 -6.33 -6.61
N PHE A 209 -19.54 -6.28 -6.99
CA PHE A 209 -18.41 -6.05 -6.11
C PHE A 209 -17.59 -4.83 -6.55
N ILE A 210 -16.96 -4.18 -5.57
CA ILE A 210 -15.99 -3.11 -5.80
C ILE A 210 -14.71 -3.41 -5.04
N PHE A 211 -13.59 -3.09 -5.66
CA PHE A 211 -12.26 -3.08 -5.07
C PHE A 211 -11.74 -1.65 -5.14
N LEU A 212 -11.51 -1.02 -3.99
CA LEU A 212 -11.07 0.37 -3.90
C LEU A 212 -9.70 0.43 -3.22
N TRP A 213 -8.67 0.81 -3.96
CA TRP A 213 -7.38 1.16 -3.36
C TRP A 213 -7.52 2.45 -2.58
N VAL A 214 -6.97 2.46 -1.36
CA VAL A 214 -7.10 3.58 -0.41
C VAL A 214 -5.77 3.93 0.28
N GLY A 215 -4.66 3.47 -0.28
CA GLY A 215 -3.33 3.51 0.32
C GLY A 215 -3.31 3.05 1.77
N ASP A 216 -2.72 3.79 2.70
CA ASP A 216 -2.65 3.35 4.12
C ASP A 216 -2.74 4.45 5.18
N GLY A 217 -3.16 5.65 4.78
CA GLY A 217 -3.40 6.79 5.67
C GLY A 217 -4.88 7.18 5.75
N VAL A 218 -5.18 8.43 5.40
CA VAL A 218 -6.52 9.02 5.49
C VAL A 218 -7.52 8.32 4.55
N GLY A 219 -7.02 7.78 3.43
CA GLY A 219 -7.80 7.03 2.45
C GLY A 219 -8.60 5.88 3.07
N LEU A 220 -8.12 5.23 4.15
CA LEU A 220 -8.87 4.17 4.84
C LEU A 220 -10.24 4.66 5.35
N LYS A 221 -10.29 5.83 5.98
CA LYS A 221 -11.55 6.39 6.49
C LYS A 221 -12.41 6.91 5.35
N GLN A 222 -11.80 7.62 4.40
CA GLN A 222 -12.48 8.22 3.26
C GLN A 222 -13.06 7.16 2.32
N GLY A 223 -12.31 6.11 1.98
CA GLY A 223 -12.79 5.01 1.15
C GLY A 223 -14.00 4.28 1.72
N ARG A 224 -14.11 4.16 3.06
CA ARG A 224 -15.35 3.64 3.69
C ARG A 224 -16.56 4.55 3.44
N HIS A 225 -16.36 5.87 3.39
CA HIS A 225 -17.42 6.82 3.02
C HIS A 225 -17.77 6.71 1.53
N CYS A 226 -16.79 6.55 0.65
CA CYS A 226 -17.00 6.28 -0.77
C CYS A 226 -17.87 5.03 -0.96
N LEU A 227 -17.48 3.89 -0.36
CA LEU A 227 -18.25 2.64 -0.44
C LEU A 227 -19.70 2.84 -0.01
N LYS A 228 -19.92 3.52 1.13
CA LYS A 228 -21.27 3.80 1.63
C LYS A 228 -22.07 4.67 0.65
N LYS A 229 -21.48 5.74 0.12
CA LYS A 229 -22.14 6.64 -0.84
C LYS A 229 -22.50 5.90 -2.14
N TRP A 230 -21.62 5.05 -2.64
CA TRP A 230 -21.83 4.29 -3.87
C TRP A 230 -22.75 3.07 -3.69
N GLY A 231 -23.28 2.84 -2.49
CA GLY A 231 -24.23 1.76 -2.20
C GLY A 231 -23.60 0.39 -1.90
N PHE A 232 -22.32 0.35 -1.57
CA PHE A 232 -21.61 -0.87 -1.19
C PHE A 232 -21.45 -0.98 0.33
N ARG A 233 -21.57 -2.20 0.86
CA ARG A 233 -21.12 -2.53 2.21
C ARG A 233 -19.71 -3.08 2.14
N ARG A 234 -18.77 -2.52 2.90
CA ARG A 234 -17.44 -3.10 3.04
C ARG A 234 -17.57 -4.55 3.57
N CYS A 235 -16.94 -5.51 2.89
CA CYS A 235 -16.94 -6.92 3.26
C CYS A 235 -15.55 -7.46 3.56
N GLU A 236 -14.49 -7.01 2.87
CA GLU A 236 -13.09 -7.40 3.12
C GLU A 236 -12.13 -6.19 3.09
N ASP A 237 -10.89 -6.42 3.55
CA ASP A 237 -9.76 -5.48 3.48
C ASP A 237 -8.50 -6.24 3.06
N ILE A 238 -8.09 -6.06 1.81
CA ILE A 238 -6.93 -6.74 1.22
C ILE A 238 -5.70 -5.86 1.42
N CYS A 239 -4.71 -6.35 2.17
CA CYS A 239 -3.48 -5.62 2.42
C CYS A 239 -2.36 -6.03 1.44
N TRP A 240 -1.89 -5.09 0.63
CA TRP A 240 -0.65 -5.24 -0.12
C TRP A 240 0.54 -4.89 0.77
N VAL A 241 1.19 -5.90 1.34
CA VAL A 241 2.33 -5.73 2.23
C VAL A 241 3.63 -5.71 1.42
N LYS A 242 4.42 -4.64 1.56
CA LYS A 242 5.61 -4.36 0.73
C LYS A 242 6.88 -4.84 1.43
N THR A 243 7.62 -5.76 0.83
CA THR A 243 8.93 -6.22 1.32
C THR A 243 10.05 -5.24 0.94
N ASN A 244 11.22 -5.37 1.56
CA ASN A 244 12.42 -4.60 1.22
C ASN A 244 13.69 -5.49 1.26
N LYS A 245 13.57 -6.72 0.73
CA LYS A 245 14.64 -7.74 0.80
C LYS A 245 15.98 -7.30 0.21
N SER A 246 15.95 -6.51 -0.87
CA SER A 246 17.15 -6.02 -1.56
C SER A 246 17.70 -4.71 -0.98
N ASN A 247 16.83 -3.87 -0.41
CA ASN A 247 17.17 -2.52 0.05
C ASN A 247 16.58 -2.28 1.43
N ALA A 248 17.36 -2.60 2.47
CA ALA A 248 16.98 -2.31 3.86
C ALA A 248 16.64 -0.82 4.01
N THR A 249 15.62 -0.51 4.82
CA THR A 249 15.24 0.88 5.04
C THR A 249 16.35 1.58 5.81
N PRO A 250 16.92 2.68 5.30
CA PRO A 250 17.94 3.42 6.03
C PRO A 250 17.30 4.12 7.23
N GLY A 251 17.56 3.62 8.43
CA GLY A 251 17.08 4.16 9.70
C GLY A 251 15.56 4.31 9.80
N LEU A 252 15.05 4.64 10.99
CA LEU A 252 13.64 4.96 11.15
C LEU A 252 13.34 6.29 10.44
N ARG A 253 12.67 6.24 9.29
CA ARG A 253 12.15 7.44 8.62
C ARG A 253 11.00 7.98 9.46
N HIS A 254 11.18 9.14 10.08
CA HIS A 254 10.11 9.84 10.77
C HIS A 254 9.34 10.69 9.76
N ASP A 255 8.04 10.43 9.65
CA ASP A 255 7.08 11.33 9.01
C ASP A 255 6.28 11.98 10.15
N SER A 256 6.20 13.32 10.14
CA SER A 256 5.51 14.10 11.18
C SER A 256 4.03 13.78 11.32
N HIS A 257 3.42 13.13 10.33
CA HIS A 257 1.99 12.80 10.31
C HIS A 257 1.68 11.36 10.76
N THR A 258 2.71 10.56 11.07
CA THR A 258 2.55 9.11 11.24
C THR A 258 3.36 8.60 12.44
N LEU A 259 2.82 7.61 13.16
CA LEU A 259 3.50 7.02 14.31
C LEU A 259 4.44 5.87 13.93
N PHE A 260 4.10 5.14 12.87
CA PHE A 260 4.83 3.98 12.38
C PHE A 260 5.12 4.12 10.90
N GLN A 261 6.24 3.53 10.46
CA GLN A 261 6.59 3.58 9.05
C GLN A 261 5.61 2.78 8.18
N HIS A 262 5.09 3.44 7.16
CA HIS A 262 4.24 2.86 6.14
C HIS A 262 4.98 1.78 5.33
N SER A 263 4.40 0.58 5.29
CA SER A 263 4.98 -0.58 4.60
C SER A 263 3.93 -1.46 3.92
N LYS A 264 2.70 -0.97 3.78
CA LYS A 264 1.60 -1.66 3.11
C LYS A 264 0.64 -0.66 2.48
N GLU A 265 -0.27 -1.16 1.65
CA GLU A 265 -1.44 -0.43 1.17
C GLU A 265 -2.67 -1.31 1.32
N HIS A 266 -3.85 -0.69 1.36
CA HIS A 266 -5.13 -1.34 1.55
C HIS A 266 -5.98 -1.22 0.30
N CYS A 267 -6.64 -2.32 -0.06
CA CYS A 267 -7.69 -2.39 -1.04
C CYS A 267 -8.97 -2.85 -0.35
N LEU A 268 -9.90 -1.91 -0.14
CA LEU A 268 -11.18 -2.20 0.48
C LEU A 268 -12.08 -2.92 -0.52
N MET A 269 -12.63 -4.07 -0.12
CA MET A 269 -13.63 -4.78 -0.90
C MET A 269 -15.03 -4.43 -0.41
N GLY A 270 -15.91 -4.05 -1.33
CA GLY A 270 -17.30 -3.76 -1.07
C GLY A 270 -18.23 -4.69 -1.85
N ILE A 271 -19.41 -4.96 -1.30
CA ILE A 271 -20.47 -5.72 -1.94
C ILE A 271 -21.77 -4.93 -2.01
N LYS A 272 -22.40 -4.95 -3.18
CA LYS A 272 -23.75 -4.43 -3.44
C LYS A 272 -24.69 -5.60 -3.65
N ARG A 273 -25.79 -5.62 -2.92
CA ARG A 273 -26.85 -6.65 -3.01
C ARG A 273 -28.20 -5.97 -2.99
N ASN A 274 -29.21 -6.62 -3.57
CA ASN A 274 -30.60 -6.22 -3.37
C ASN A 274 -30.92 -6.34 -1.87
N CYS A 275 -31.18 -5.20 -1.23
CA CYS A 275 -31.85 -5.21 0.06
C CYS A 275 -33.33 -5.44 -0.22
N SER A 276 -33.84 -6.65 -0.01
CA SER A 276 -35.25 -6.79 0.34
C SER A 276 -35.48 -5.92 1.57
N PRO A 277 -36.48 -5.03 1.60
CA PRO A 277 -36.77 -4.23 2.78
C PRO A 277 -36.95 -5.19 3.96
N GLN A 278 -36.16 -5.00 5.01
CA GLN A 278 -36.42 -5.68 6.28
C GLN A 278 -37.70 -5.04 6.83
N HIS A 279 -38.77 -5.82 6.85
CA HIS A 279 -40.06 -5.50 7.46
C HIS A 279 -39.93 -5.40 8.98
#